data_AF-A0A061NRY4-F1
#
_entry.id   AF-A0A061NRY4-F1
#
_cell.length_a   1.000
_cell.length_b   1.000
_cell.length_c   1.000
_cell.angle_alpha   90.00
_cell.angle_beta   90.00
_cell.angle_gamma   90.00
#
_symmetry.space_group_name_H-M   'P 1'
#
loop_
_entity.id
_entity.type
_entity.pdbx_description
1 polymer ?
#
loop_
_entity_poly.entity_id
_entity_poly.type
_entity_poly.pdbx_seq_one_letter_code
_entity_poly.pdbx_strand_id
1 'polypeptide(L)'
;MRVWIIFVSIALLMGCGAVQGNEDFFETNRDEMIELDVVEEEIGSDFNEVTIENNQGGSRVILYKNDGVPQYKSVFIKNDQRLKIIATTDDGEDRGLLFEDVLER
;
A
#
# COMPACT_ATOMS: atom_id res chain seq x y z
N MET A 1 -12.21 0.15 -57.76
CA MET A 1 -10.83 0.32 -57.25
C MET A 1 -10.87 1.34 -56.12
N ARG A 2 -10.62 0.90 -54.88
CA ARG A 2 -10.57 1.76 -53.68
C ARG A 2 -9.29 1.40 -52.96
N VAL A 3 -8.23 2.16 -53.17
CA VAL A 3 -7.00 2.05 -52.39
C VAL A 3 -7.16 2.98 -51.20
N TRP A 4 -7.32 2.38 -50.02
CA TRP A 4 -7.41 3.08 -48.75
C TRP A 4 -6.02 3.58 -48.35
N ILE A 5 -5.90 4.87 -48.04
CA ILE A 5 -4.72 5.47 -47.42
C ILE A 5 -4.60 4.87 -46.02
N ILE A 6 -3.61 4.00 -45.80
CA ILE A 6 -3.29 3.51 -44.46
C ILE A 6 -2.54 4.63 -43.75
N PHE A 7 -3.22 5.27 -42.80
CA PHE A 7 -2.60 6.17 -41.84
C PHE A 7 -1.62 5.36 -40.98
N VAL A 8 -0.33 5.65 -41.15
CA VAL A 8 0.68 5.33 -40.14
C VAL A 8 0.38 6.22 -38.94
N SER A 9 0.06 5.62 -37.81
CA SER A 9 0.06 6.30 -36.53
C SER A 9 0.75 5.39 -35.52
N ILE A 10 2.06 5.61 -35.42
CA ILE A 10 2.87 5.18 -34.29
C ILE A 10 2.32 5.95 -33.08
N ALA A 11 1.64 5.25 -32.19
CA ALA A 11 1.39 5.73 -30.84
C ALA A 11 2.26 4.89 -29.89
N LEU A 12 3.50 5.33 -29.75
CA LEU A 12 4.33 5.03 -28.59
C LEU A 12 3.63 5.64 -27.37
N LEU A 13 3.01 4.80 -26.55
CA LEU A 13 2.72 5.12 -25.16
C LEU A 13 3.58 4.21 -24.28
N MET A 14 4.88 4.48 -24.32
CA MET A 14 5.75 4.28 -23.15
C MET A 14 5.47 5.43 -22.19
N GLY A 15 5.17 5.11 -20.94
CA GLY A 15 5.14 6.12 -19.88
C GLY A 15 4.16 5.80 -18.77
N CYS A 16 4.33 4.68 -18.07
CA CYS A 16 3.99 4.67 -16.66
C CYS A 16 5.31 4.95 -15.91
N GLY A 17 5.49 6.22 -15.54
CA GLY A 17 6.67 6.69 -14.85
C GLY A 17 6.59 6.39 -13.35
N ALA A 18 7.67 5.81 -12.83
CA ALA A 18 8.14 5.92 -11.46
C ALA A 18 7.16 5.55 -10.32
N VAL A 19 6.93 4.25 -10.14
CA VAL A 19 6.67 3.64 -8.82
C VAL A 19 7.71 2.54 -8.65
N GLN A 20 8.94 2.89 -8.29
CA GLN A 20 10.03 1.90 -8.11
C GLN A 20 10.76 2.05 -6.78
N GLY A 21 10.82 3.26 -6.20
CA GLY A 21 11.59 3.48 -4.97
C GLY A 21 10.91 3.01 -3.68
N ASN A 22 9.59 2.82 -3.66
CA ASN A 22 8.84 2.58 -2.44
C ASN A 22 8.66 1.08 -2.12
N GLU A 23 8.47 0.24 -3.14
CA GLU A 23 8.33 -1.22 -2.97
C GLU A 23 9.67 -1.84 -2.56
N ASP A 24 10.78 -1.45 -3.21
CA ASP A 24 12.12 -1.93 -2.87
C ASP A 24 12.51 -1.65 -1.42
N PHE A 25 12.09 -0.50 -0.86
CA PHE A 25 12.36 -0.17 0.54
C PHE A 25 11.54 -1.05 1.48
N PHE A 26 10.25 -1.25 1.20
CA PHE A 26 9.37 -2.07 2.05
C PHE A 26 9.91 -3.50 2.15
N GLU A 27 10.16 -4.15 1.03
CA GLU A 27 10.66 -5.54 0.99
C GLU A 27 12.01 -5.69 1.70
N THR A 28 12.91 -4.73 1.52
CA THR A 28 14.24 -4.80 2.16
C THR A 28 14.18 -4.65 3.68
N ASN A 29 13.20 -3.90 4.21
CA ASN A 29 13.15 -3.54 5.62
C ASN A 29 12.01 -4.21 6.39
N ARG A 30 11.15 -5.02 5.74
CA ARG A 30 9.95 -5.59 6.36
C ARG A 30 10.25 -6.36 7.65
N ASP A 31 11.35 -7.10 7.69
CA ASP A 31 11.73 -7.93 8.86
C ASP A 31 12.13 -7.08 10.09
N GLU A 32 12.42 -5.79 9.91
CA GLU A 32 12.71 -4.86 11.02
C GLU A 32 11.44 -4.15 11.54
N MET A 33 10.31 -4.35 10.87
CA MET A 33 9.05 -3.66 11.14
C MET A 33 8.17 -4.56 12.00
N ILE A 34 8.36 -4.43 13.32
CA ILE A 34 7.70 -5.27 14.33
C ILE A 34 6.17 -5.29 14.23
N GLU A 35 5.57 -4.27 13.63
CA GLU A 35 4.12 -4.20 13.47
C GLU A 35 3.57 -5.08 12.34
N LEU A 36 4.41 -5.55 11.41
CA LEU A 36 3.94 -6.24 10.21
C LEU A 36 3.34 -7.61 10.50
N ASP A 37 3.89 -8.35 11.47
CA ASP A 37 3.34 -9.66 11.84
C ASP A 37 1.87 -9.53 12.27
N VAL A 38 1.56 -8.51 13.07
CA VAL A 38 0.19 -8.21 13.53
C VAL A 38 -0.67 -7.70 12.38
N VAL A 39 -0.11 -6.87 11.49
CA VAL A 39 -0.88 -6.42 10.32
C VAL A 39 -1.26 -7.61 9.42
N GLU A 40 -0.31 -8.50 9.13
CA GLU A 40 -0.56 -9.69 8.30
C GLU A 40 -1.56 -10.66 8.96
N GLU A 41 -1.55 -10.77 10.29
CA GLU A 41 -2.55 -11.54 11.03
C GLU A 41 -3.96 -10.94 10.91
N GLU A 42 -4.09 -9.62 11.04
CA GLU A 42 -5.40 -8.94 11.09
C GLU A 42 -6.04 -8.74 9.71
N ILE A 43 -5.25 -8.43 8.68
CA ILE A 43 -5.78 -8.09 7.34
C ILE A 43 -5.26 -9.00 6.21
N GLY A 44 -4.41 -9.97 6.53
CA GLY A 44 -3.74 -10.82 5.54
C GLY A 44 -2.58 -10.11 4.83
N SER A 45 -2.02 -10.77 3.82
CA SER A 45 -0.88 -10.27 3.03
C SER A 45 -1.12 -10.29 1.51
N ASP A 46 -2.33 -10.62 1.07
CA ASP A 46 -2.69 -10.73 -0.36
C ASP A 46 -3.11 -9.37 -0.92
N PHE A 47 -2.11 -8.51 -1.15
CA PHE A 47 -2.28 -7.19 -1.73
C PHE A 47 -1.43 -7.02 -2.99
N ASN A 48 -1.97 -6.35 -4.01
CA ASN A 48 -1.24 -6.10 -5.25
C ASN A 48 -0.11 -5.07 -5.08
N GLU A 49 -0.28 -4.12 -4.17
CA GLU A 49 0.66 -3.03 -3.96
C GLU A 49 0.71 -2.64 -2.47
N VAL A 50 1.92 -2.45 -1.94
CA VAL A 50 2.17 -1.94 -0.59
C VAL A 50 2.99 -0.66 -0.68
N THR A 51 2.47 0.43 -0.13
CA THR A 51 3.09 1.76 -0.22
C THR A 51 3.38 2.32 1.16
N ILE A 52 4.63 2.72 1.41
CA ILE A 52 4.99 3.49 2.60
C ILE A 52 4.74 4.98 2.31
N GLU A 53 3.70 5.54 2.90
CA GLU A 53 3.37 6.97 2.79
C GLU A 53 4.21 7.83 3.74
N ASN A 54 4.58 7.27 4.89
CA ASN A 54 5.50 7.91 5.82
C ASN A 54 6.35 6.86 6.52
N ASN A 55 7.64 7.11 6.64
CA ASN A 55 8.51 6.40 7.58
C ASN A 55 9.46 7.35 8.33
N GLN A 56 9.23 8.66 8.19
CA GLN A 56 10.04 9.68 8.83
C GLN A 56 9.46 10.06 10.19
N GLY A 57 10.36 10.47 11.10
CA GLY A 57 9.99 10.84 12.47
C GLY A 57 9.47 9.65 13.29
N GLY A 58 8.58 9.96 14.24
CA GLY A 58 8.06 9.02 15.24
C GLY A 58 6.90 8.14 14.77
N SER A 59 6.57 8.12 13.48
CA SER A 59 5.52 7.25 12.96
C SER A 59 5.89 6.59 11.63
N ARG A 60 5.20 5.49 11.32
CA ARG A 60 5.20 4.83 10.03
C ARG A 60 3.76 4.67 9.57
N VAL A 61 3.51 4.94 8.30
CA VAL A 61 2.19 4.84 7.67
C VAL A 61 2.33 4.04 6.40
N ILE A 62 1.55 2.97 6.28
CA ILE A 62 1.58 2.04 5.16
C ILE A 62 0.17 1.89 4.61
N LEU A 63 0.05 1.91 3.27
CA LEU A 63 -1.17 1.62 2.54
C LEU A 63 -1.06 0.25 1.89
N TYR A 64 -2.12 -0.54 2.01
CA TYR A 64 -2.27 -1.85 1.40
C TYR A 64 -3.37 -1.72 0.34
N LYS A 65 -3.03 -1.97 -0.92
CA LYS A 65 -3.90 -1.65 -2.07
C LYS A 65 -4.14 -2.87 -2.94
N ASN A 66 -5.34 -2.91 -3.51
CA ASN A 66 -5.69 -3.79 -4.62
C ASN A 66 -6.12 -2.94 -5.81
N ASP A 67 -5.58 -3.25 -6.99
CA ASP A 67 -5.82 -2.48 -8.22
C ASP A 67 -5.63 -0.96 -8.06
N GLY A 68 -4.62 -0.55 -7.26
CA GLY A 68 -4.31 0.85 -6.94
C GLY A 68 -5.29 1.53 -5.97
N VAL A 69 -6.31 0.83 -5.47
CA VAL A 69 -7.27 1.32 -4.49
C VAL A 69 -6.85 0.90 -3.08
N PRO A 70 -6.59 1.84 -2.15
CA PRO A 70 -6.33 1.52 -0.76
C PRO A 70 -7.47 0.73 -0.13
N GLN A 71 -7.16 -0.46 0.38
CA GLN A 71 -8.07 -1.32 1.13
C GLN A 71 -7.92 -1.11 2.63
N TYR A 72 -6.66 -1.01 3.08
CA TYR A 72 -6.32 -0.77 4.47
C TYR A 72 -5.18 0.23 4.61
N LYS A 73 -5.11 0.83 5.79
CA LYS A 73 -4.02 1.68 6.23
C LYS A 73 -3.57 1.27 7.63
N SER A 74 -2.27 1.05 7.80
CA SER A 74 -1.66 0.94 9.12
C SER A 74 -1.00 2.27 9.52
N VAL A 75 -1.08 2.59 10.81
CA VAL A 75 -0.35 3.70 11.44
C VAL A 75 0.34 3.15 12.67
N PHE A 76 1.67 3.16 12.63
CA PHE A 76 2.51 2.72 13.74
C PHE A 76 3.23 3.91 14.37
N ILE A 77 2.98 4.18 15.65
CA ILE A 77 3.68 5.20 16.43
C ILE A 77 4.87 4.54 17.11
N LYS A 78 6.08 4.83 16.63
CA LYS A 78 7.31 4.09 16.95
C LYS A 78 7.69 4.16 18.43
N ASN A 79 7.53 5.34 19.04
CA ASN A 79 7.91 5.56 20.44
C ASN A 79 6.95 4.89 21.42
N ASP A 80 5.67 4.85 21.07
CA ASP A 80 4.62 4.25 21.90
C ASP A 80 4.39 2.78 21.55
N GLN A 81 5.07 2.29 20.50
CA GLN A 81 4.83 1.01 19.85
C GLN A 81 3.34 0.74 19.59
N ARG A 82 2.59 1.81 19.29
CA ARG A 82 1.14 1.73 19.10
C ARG A 82 0.81 1.51 17.64
N LEU A 83 0.08 0.45 17.33
CA LEU A 83 -0.42 0.15 16.01
C LEU A 83 -1.92 0.48 15.93
N LYS A 84 -2.32 1.11 14.83
CA LYS A 84 -3.72 1.18 14.40
C LYS A 84 -3.86 0.63 12.98
N ILE A 85 -4.87 -0.17 12.73
CA ILE A 85 -5.24 -0.66 11.40
C ILE A 85 -6.66 -0.20 11.07
N ILE A 86 -6.82 0.42 9.91
CA ILE A 86 -8.05 1.10 9.51
C ILE A 86 -8.44 0.57 8.13
N ALA A 87 -9.69 0.14 7.97
CA ALA A 87 -10.30 -0.11 6.67
C ALA A 87 -10.53 1.23 5.94
N THR A 88 -10.08 1.33 4.70
CA THR A 88 -10.19 2.58 3.91
C THR A 88 -11.26 2.50 2.83
N THR A 89 -11.64 1.30 2.42
CA THR A 89 -12.77 1.08 1.51
C THR A 89 -14.02 0.78 2.31
N ASP A 90 -15.12 1.37 1.88
CA ASP A 90 -16.47 1.04 2.34
C ASP A 90 -16.96 -0.14 1.47
N ASP A 91 -17.05 -1.33 2.04
CA ASP A 91 -17.62 -2.51 1.40
C ASP A 91 -19.12 -2.68 1.72
N GLY A 92 -19.76 -1.64 2.25
CA GLY A 92 -21.14 -1.66 2.74
C GLY A 92 -21.27 -2.13 4.19
N GLU A 93 -20.16 -2.52 4.82
CA GLU A 93 -20.04 -2.63 6.27
C GLU A 93 -19.19 -1.46 6.79
N ASP A 94 -19.62 -0.86 7.89
CA ASP A 94 -18.95 0.30 8.51
C ASP A 94 -17.64 -0.18 9.19
N ARG A 95 -16.61 -0.50 8.40
CA ARG A 95 -15.44 -1.27 8.87
C ARG A 95 -14.37 -0.45 9.57
N GLY A 96 -14.38 0.88 9.41
CA GLY A 96 -13.69 1.84 10.27
C GLY A 96 -12.34 1.39 10.86
N LEU A 97 -12.19 1.53 12.19
CA LEU A 97 -11.03 1.04 12.94
C LEU A 97 -11.16 -0.47 13.16
N LEU A 98 -10.18 -1.24 12.70
CA LEU A 98 -10.15 -2.70 12.84
C LEU A 98 -9.36 -3.15 14.06
N PHE A 99 -8.20 -2.52 14.26
CA PHE A 99 -7.26 -2.89 15.32
C PHE A 99 -6.65 -1.63 15.95
N GLU A 100 -6.52 -1.64 17.27
CA GLU A 100 -5.68 -0.69 18.00
C GLU A 100 -5.08 -1.36 19.24
N ASP A 101 -3.75 -1.41 19.31
CA ASP A 101 -3.06 -1.86 20.50
C ASP A 101 -1.64 -1.28 20.62
N VAL A 102 -1.02 -1.45 21.79
CA VAL A 102 0.41 -1.26 22.04
C VAL A 102 1.09 -2.61 21.92
N LEU A 103 2.05 -2.72 21.00
CA LEU A 103 2.77 -3.96 20.76
C LEU A 103 3.83 -4.16 21.83
N GLU A 104 3.65 -5.19 22.66
CA GLU A 104 4.69 -5.66 23.57
C GLU A 104 5.79 -6.37 22.75
N ARG A 105 7.04 -6.07 23.08
CA ARG A 105 8.22 -6.50 22.33
C ARG A 105 8.78 -7.82 22.82
#